data_AF-A0A8J5TTS8-F1
#
_entry.id   AF-A0A8J5TTS8-F1
#
_cell.length_a   1.000
_cell.length_b   1.000
_cell.length_c   1.000
_cell.angle_alpha   90.00
_cell.angle_beta   90.00
_cell.angle_gamma   90.00
#
_symmetry.space_group_name_H-M   'P 1'
#
loop_
_entity.id
_entity.type
_entity.pdbx_description
1 polymer ?
#
loop_
_entity_poly.entity_id
_entity_poly.type
_entity_poly.pdbx_seq_one_letter_code
_entity_poly.pdbx_strand_id
1 'polypeptide(L)' 'MKLVTKTYSVTCSSHRLPDNEGGFQEVRYVANEFGVQAQSPLLPTPHPLPAHVQELLRIAEEQRAAGITFE' A
#
# COMPACT_ATOMS: atom_id res chain seq x y z
N MET A 1 -10.53 16.44 23.66
CA MET A 1 -10.36 15.61 22.44
C MET A 1 -9.31 14.56 22.76
N LYS A 2 -9.71 13.32 23.10
CA LYS A 2 -8.77 12.25 23.46
C LYS A 2 -8.47 11.44 22.20
N LEU A 3 -7.23 11.50 21.71
CA LEU A 3 -6.73 10.61 20.68
C LEU A 3 -6.65 9.21 21.30
N VAL A 4 -7.58 8.32 20.90
CA VAL A 4 -7.53 6.91 21.28
C VAL A 4 -6.47 6.26 20.40
N THR A 5 -5.23 6.24 20.89
CA THR A 5 -4.13 5.50 20.25
C THR A 5 -4.44 4.01 20.41
N LYS A 6 -4.93 3.40 19.34
CA LYS A 6 -5.35 2.01 19.34
C LYS A 6 -4.10 1.18 19.06
N THR A 7 -3.56 0.53 20.10
CA THR A 7 -2.32 -0.27 20.02
C THR A 7 -2.63 -1.58 19.29
N TYR A 8 -2.29 -1.67 18.01
CA TYR A 8 -2.40 -2.90 17.24
C TYR A 8 -1.05 -3.60 17.19
N SER A 9 -1.03 -4.87 17.59
CA SER A 9 0.11 -5.75 17.37
C SER A 9 0.19 -6.10 15.89
N VAL A 10 1.19 -5.56 15.18
CA VAL A 10 1.49 -5.97 13.82
C VAL A 10 2.24 -7.30 13.88
N THR A 11 1.62 -8.37 13.39
CA THR A 11 2.31 -9.67 13.26
C THR A 11 2.97 -9.72 11.90
N CYS A 12 4.30 -9.82 11.91
CA CYS A 12 5.12 -9.99 10.72
C CYS A 12 5.55 -11.46 10.62
N SER A 13 5.14 -12.16 9.56
CA SER A 13 5.64 -13.50 9.25
C SER A 13 6.30 -13.51 7.88
N SER A 14 7.32 -14.36 7.69
CA SER A 14 7.96 -14.56 6.41
C SER A 14 7.97 -16.03 6.01
N HIS A 15 7.83 -16.30 4.73
CA HIS A 15 7.85 -17.63 4.15
C HIS A 15 8.85 -17.69 2.99
N ARG A 16 9.64 -18.76 2.95
CA ARG A 16 10.61 -19.01 1.86
C ARG A 16 10.11 -20.14 0.97
N LEU A 17 10.05 -19.86 -0.33
CA LEU A 17 9.65 -20.80 -1.37
C LEU A 17 10.87 -21.18 -2.20
N PRO A 18 11.05 -22.46 -2.57
CA PRO A 18 12.08 -22.85 -3.51
C PRO A 18 11.74 -22.32 -4.91
N ASP A 19 12.74 -21.80 -5.61
CA ASP A 19 12.65 -21.38 -7.02
C ASP A 19 13.11 -22.53 -7.94
N ASN A 20 12.66 -22.52 -9.20
CA ASN A 20 13.02 -23.55 -10.18
C ASN A 20 14.52 -23.53 -10.55
N GLU A 21 15.22 -22.41 -10.29
CA GLU A 21 16.66 -22.26 -10.53
C GLU A 21 17.53 -22.59 -9.30
N GLY A 22 16.95 -23.20 -8.25
CA GLY A 22 17.68 -23.59 -7.03
C GLY A 22 17.90 -22.45 -6.03
N GLY A 23 17.27 -21.29 -6.26
CA GLY A 23 17.20 -20.18 -5.32
C GLY A 23 16.05 -20.30 -4.30
N PHE A 24 16.00 -19.36 -3.37
CA PHE A 24 14.84 -19.18 -2.48
C PHE A 24 14.27 -17.78 -2.68
N GLN A 25 12.95 -17.71 -2.85
CA GLN A 25 12.21 -16.46 -2.90
C GLN A 25 11.49 -16.24 -1.56
N GLU A 26 11.44 -15.00 -1.09
CA GLU A 26 10.80 -14.66 0.18
C GLU A 26 9.47 -13.93 -0.05
N VAL A 27 8.46 -14.34 0.73
CA VAL A 27 7.17 -13.65 0.83
C VAL A 27 6.98 -13.21 2.27
N ARG A 28 6.80 -11.90 2.48
CA ARG A 28 6.52 -11.30 3.79
C ARG A 28 5.04 -11.01 3.93
N TYR A 29 4.46 -11.36 5.06
CA TYR A 29 3.08 -11.06 5.41
C TYR A 29 3.04 -10.08 6.57
N VAL A 30 2.24 -9.03 6.39
CA VAL A 30 1.96 -8.00 7.39
C VAL A 30 0.47 -8.07 7.71
N ALA A 31 0.15 -8.49 8.93
CA ALA A 31 -1.23 -8.49 9.43
C ALA A 31 -1.49 -7.23 10.27
N ASN A 32 -2.45 -6.40 9.85
CA ASN A 32 -2.90 -5.20 10.57
C ASN A 32 -4.43 -5.03 10.45
N GLU A 33 -4.95 -3.87 10.87
CA GLU A 33 -6.39 -3.54 10.82
C GLU A 33 -7.02 -3.61 9.42
N PHE A 34 -6.20 -3.48 8.37
CA PHE A 34 -6.62 -3.57 6.97
C PHE A 34 -6.53 -5.01 6.43
N GLY A 35 -6.38 -5.99 7.32
CA GLY A 35 -6.26 -7.40 6.98
C GLY A 35 -4.81 -7.86 6.80
N VAL A 36 -4.64 -8.89 5.97
CA VAL A 36 -3.33 -9.49 5.70
C VAL A 36 -2.80 -8.99 4.36
N GLN A 37 -1.64 -8.33 4.37
CA GLN A 37 -0.97 -7.82 3.18
C GLN A 37 0.28 -8.66 2.90
N ALA A 38 0.37 -9.21 1.69
CA ALA A 38 1.57 -9.90 1.23
C ALA A 38 2.50 -8.91 0.51
N GLN A 39 3.80 -9.03 0.74
CA GLN A 39 4.86 -8.27 0.10
C GLN A 39 5.89 -9.26 -0.46
N SER A 40 6.02 -9.31 -1.79
CA SER A 40 7.07 -10.07 -2.49
C SER A 40 7.21 -9.57 -3.93
N PRO A 41 8.43 -9.61 -4.52
CA PRO A 41 8.63 -9.37 -5.95
C PRO A 41 7.87 -10.35 -6.85
N LEU A 42 7.45 -11.49 -6.31
CA LEU A 42 6.66 -12.51 -7.02
C LEU A 42 5.19 -12.13 -7.19
N LEU A 43 4.69 -11.15 -6.43
CA LEU A 43 3.30 -10.76 -6.52
C LEU A 43 3.06 -10.02 -7.85
N PRO A 44 1.88 -10.21 -8.48
CA PRO A 44 1.53 -9.46 -9.67
C PRO A 44 1.69 -7.96 -9.43
N THR A 45 2.40 -7.29 -10.34
CA THR A 45 2.52 -5.83 -10.28
C THR A 45 1.14 -5.21 -10.52
N PRO A 46 0.68 -4.29 -9.65
CA PRO A 46 -0.58 -3.60 -9.86
C PRO A 46 -0.55 -2.84 -11.19
N HIS A 47 -1.71 -2.76 -11.84
CA HIS A 47 -1.85 -2.03 -13.10
C HIS A 47 -1.44 -0.55 -12.93
N PRO A 48 -0.89 0.07 -13.98
CA PRO A 48 -0.58 1.49 -13.95
C PRO A 48 -1.84 2.30 -13.65
N LEU A 49 -1.65 3.42 -12.94
CA LEU A 49 -2.76 4.33 -12.63
C LEU A 49 -3.43 4.80 -13.93
N PRO A 50 -4.78 4.75 -14.02
CA PRO A 50 -5.51 5.27 -15.17
C PRO A 50 -5.16 6.74 -15.46
N ALA A 51 -5.10 7.13 -16.73
CA ALA A 51 -4.68 8.48 -17.15
C ALA A 51 -5.52 9.60 -16.50
N HIS A 52 -6.83 9.40 -16.34
CA HIS A 52 -7.70 10.38 -15.70
C HIS A 52 -7.37 10.60 -14.21
N VAL A 53 -6.83 9.61 -13.50
CA VAL A 53 -6.43 9.77 -12.09
C VAL A 53 -5.26 10.75 -11.98
N GLN A 54 -4.34 10.73 -12.93
CA GLN A 54 -3.23 11.69 -13.00
C GLN A 54 -3.75 13.11 -13.23
N GLU A 55 -4.75 13.25 -14.11
CA GLU A 55 -5.41 14.54 -14.36
C GLU A 55 -6.17 15.05 -13.13
N LEU A 56 -6.88 14.17 -12.41
CA LEU A 56 -7.55 14.55 -11.15
C LEU A 56 -6.55 15.00 -10.08
N LEU A 57 -5.38 14.36 -9.98
CA LEU A 57 -4.31 14.79 -9.06
C LEU A 57 -3.77 16.17 -9.44
N ARG A 58 -3.60 16.44 -10.74
CA ARG A 58 -3.20 17.76 -11.26
C ARG A 58 -4.22 18.82 -10.88
N ILE A 59 -5.51 18.57 -11.15
CA ILE A 59 -6.61 19.48 -10.81
C ILE A 59 -6.67 19.71 -9.28
N ALA A 60 -6.53 18.66 -8.48
CA ALA A 60 -6.55 18.78 -7.02
C ALA A 60 -5.39 19.66 -6.51
N GLU A 61 -4.21 19.58 -7.13
CA GLU A 61 -3.08 20.46 -6.78
C GLU A 61 -3.36 21.92 -7.16
N GLU A 62 -3.95 22.18 -8.33
CA GLU A 62 -4.39 23.51 -8.74
C GLU A 62 -5.45 24.09 -7.78
N GLN A 63 -6.40 23.27 -7.33
CA GLN A 63 -7.42 23.67 -6.37
C GLN A 63 -6.83 24.02 -5.01
N ARG A 64 -5.83 23.26 -4.54
CA ARG A 64 -5.08 23.58 -3.31
C ARG A 64 -4.30 24.89 -3.45
N ALA A 65 -3.62 25.10 -4.57
CA ALA A 65 -2.87 26.33 -4.85
C ALA A 65 -3.80 27.55 -4.94
N ALA A 66 -5.02 27.37 -5.46
CA ALA A 66 -6.06 28.38 -5.50
C ALA A 66 -6.74 28.62 -4.14
N GLY A 67 -6.41 27.83 -3.11
CA GLY A 67 -6.98 27.96 -1.76
C GLY A 67 -8.45 27.56 -1.67
N ILE A 68 -8.92 26.69 -2.56
CA ILE A 68 -10.33 26.25 -2.59
C ILE A 68 -10.59 25.30 -1.41
N THR A 69 -11.45 25.73 -0.48
CA THR A 69 -11.98 24.93 0.63
C THR A 69 -13.43 24.53 0.32
N PHE A 70 -13.73 23.24 0.44
CA PHE A 70 -15.09 22.71 0.32
C PHE A 70 -15.67 22.56 1.74
N GLU A 71 -16.42 23.56 2.19
CA GLU A 71 -17.23 23.52 3.43
C GLU A 71 -18.56 22.80 3.19
#